data_AF-A0A0K8PIK2-F1
#
_entry.id   AF-A0A0K8PIK2-F1
#
_cell.length_a   1.000
_cell.length_b   1.000
_cell.length_c   1.000
_cell.angle_alpha   90.00
_cell.angle_beta   90.00
_cell.angle_gamma   90.00
#
_symmetry.space_group_name_H-M   'P 1'
#
loop_
_entity.id
_entity.type
_entity.pdbx_description
1 polymer ?
#
loop_
_entity_poly.entity_id
_entity_poly.type
_entity_poly.pdbx_seq_one_letter_code
_entity_poly.pdbx_strand_id
1 'polypeptide(L)'
;MNEALPDVPEVRVVGLPQLTSGFDLVDRLDLPMHLKVHGPLEPMGGEQLAQLAERINLKGRGGAGFPFHKKLRSVAEAAIKRGVRPVVVVNGSEDEPACRKDTVLINRAPHLILDGALLCAEALGARTLVVGVTRESTQRSMEAALAERGLSNGRRSALRARVQRNPVRMVTGAAASLIRSIDGGPAIPPGRKVSASQNGVGGAPTLLSNAETFAQLAIAARIGPERYGNTGLYDEPGTVMLTVSGAVARPMVIEVPTGVPLRYVLQLAGAPPVPQGVLTGGYHGKWIDAATVNEAIVSRNSLDAVGGALGAGAILPITQDTCPLGESLRVAQWLAEESAGQCGPCYLGLPAAARGLEDILNGGGPAALEALKQVAKNVKRRGACSHPDGSAMFIESTIKAFTDDLAAHVLGNGCGRPVEGVLPLFEGGRAPTGIPGGGESEENGPSRQKIYVDWTLCRGHGLCADILPEVFQLGADGFPTVAQAQVPRYAEAKALRAVRRCPALALRIEEDTRAQGGAPSRNLPVLSQGRGRRALGR
;
A
#
# COMPACT_ATOMS: atom_id res chain seq x y z
N MET A 1 -1.94 -23.12 5.05
CA MET A 1 -1.15 -22.13 5.81
C MET A 1 -0.91 -20.83 5.02
N ASN A 2 -1.83 -20.43 4.13
CA ASN A 2 -1.71 -19.25 3.25
C ASN A 2 -2.84 -18.23 3.46
N GLU A 3 -3.58 -18.34 4.57
CA GLU A 3 -4.68 -17.42 4.82
C GLU A 3 -4.12 -16.02 5.05
N ALA A 4 -4.70 -15.04 4.35
CA ALA A 4 -4.39 -13.65 4.59
C ALA A 4 -4.66 -13.33 6.06
N LEU A 5 -3.72 -12.64 6.72
CA LEU A 5 -3.92 -12.19 8.10
C LEU A 5 -5.28 -11.48 8.20
N PRO A 6 -6.10 -11.79 9.22
CA PRO A 6 -7.32 -11.04 9.46
C PRO A 6 -6.97 -9.55 9.66
N ASP A 7 -7.94 -8.67 9.49
CA ASP A 7 -7.71 -7.23 9.65
C ASP A 7 -7.23 -6.88 11.08
N VAL A 8 -7.66 -7.66 12.07
CA VAL A 8 -7.18 -7.58 13.45
C VAL A 8 -6.76 -8.98 13.89
N PRO A 9 -5.49 -9.39 13.67
CA PRO A 9 -4.95 -10.61 14.24
C PRO A 9 -4.74 -10.46 15.74
N GLU A 10 -4.25 -11.52 16.38
CA GLU A 10 -3.82 -11.46 17.78
C GLU A 10 -2.85 -10.28 17.99
N VAL A 11 -3.10 -9.48 19.04
CA VAL A 11 -2.24 -8.34 19.40
C VAL A 11 -1.53 -8.66 20.72
N ARG A 12 -0.20 -8.54 20.72
CA ARG A 12 0.63 -8.72 21.93
C ARG A 12 1.48 -7.48 22.21
N VAL A 13 2.04 -7.44 23.41
CA VAL A 13 2.97 -6.41 23.84
C VAL A 13 4.14 -7.04 24.58
N VAL A 14 5.33 -6.47 24.37
CA VAL A 14 6.50 -6.71 25.23
C VAL A 14 6.71 -5.48 26.10
N GLY A 15 6.72 -5.66 27.42
CA GLY A 15 6.83 -4.54 28.36
C GLY A 15 5.50 -3.78 28.55
N LEU A 16 5.58 -2.49 28.85
CA LEU A 16 4.40 -1.66 29.07
C LEU A 16 3.81 -1.19 27.73
N PRO A 17 2.51 -1.41 27.49
CA PRO A 17 1.87 -0.91 26.27
C PRO A 17 1.86 0.62 26.26
N GLN A 18 2.09 1.19 25.08
CA GLN A 18 1.90 2.62 24.84
C GLN A 18 0.82 2.83 23.78
N LEU A 19 0.99 2.23 22.61
CA LEU A 19 0.03 2.30 21.50
C LEU A 19 -1.14 1.34 21.69
N THR A 20 -0.89 0.19 22.33
CA THR A 20 -1.89 -0.88 22.54
C THR A 20 -2.57 -0.84 23.91
N SER A 21 -2.35 0.24 24.68
CA SER A 21 -2.98 0.41 25.99
C SER A 21 -4.49 0.32 25.88
N GLY A 22 -5.12 -0.49 26.74
CA GLY A 22 -6.57 -0.69 26.77
C GLY A 22 -7.10 -1.70 25.75
N PHE A 23 -6.25 -2.33 24.93
CA PHE A 23 -6.70 -3.38 23.99
C PHE A 23 -7.17 -4.65 24.70
N ASP A 24 -6.74 -4.87 25.94
CA ASP A 24 -7.17 -5.92 26.84
C ASP A 24 -8.55 -5.66 27.48
N LEU A 25 -9.03 -4.41 27.43
CA LEU A 25 -10.26 -3.98 28.08
C LEU A 25 -11.48 -4.01 27.15
N VAL A 26 -11.30 -3.61 25.89
CA VAL A 26 -12.38 -3.48 24.91
C VAL A 26 -11.91 -3.77 23.50
N ASP A 27 -12.85 -4.09 22.61
CA ASP A 27 -12.52 -4.40 21.22
C ASP A 27 -12.14 -3.20 20.36
N ARG A 28 -12.62 -2.02 20.70
CA ARG A 28 -12.25 -0.76 20.08
C ARG A 28 -12.40 0.32 21.13
N LEU A 29 -11.38 1.14 21.28
CA LEU A 29 -11.43 2.33 22.12
C LEU A 29 -12.29 3.38 21.41
N ASP A 30 -13.57 3.42 21.78
CA ASP A 30 -14.43 4.58 21.50
C ASP A 30 -13.91 5.82 22.25
N LEU A 31 -14.45 7.01 21.96
CA LEU A 31 -13.95 8.25 22.54
C LEU A 31 -13.95 8.26 24.09
N PRO A 32 -15.02 7.85 24.79
CA PRO A 32 -15.01 7.78 26.26
C PRO A 32 -13.93 6.84 26.81
N MET A 33 -13.81 5.62 26.25
CA MET A 33 -12.82 4.67 26.73
C MET A 33 -11.39 5.11 26.38
N HIS A 34 -11.18 5.70 25.20
CA HIS A 34 -9.92 6.33 24.80
C HIS A 34 -9.48 7.40 25.80
N LEU A 35 -10.38 8.31 26.20
CA LEU A 35 -10.09 9.35 27.18
C LEU A 35 -9.82 8.76 28.57
N LYS A 36 -10.46 7.65 28.94
CA LYS A 36 -10.18 6.95 30.19
C LYS A 36 -8.79 6.30 30.20
N VAL A 37 -8.37 5.73 29.07
CA VAL A 37 -7.08 5.03 28.93
C VAL A 37 -5.91 6.01 28.77
N HIS A 38 -6.03 6.98 27.86
CA HIS A 38 -4.94 7.87 27.48
C HIS A 38 -5.04 9.26 28.10
N GLY A 39 -6.19 9.65 28.66
CA GLY A 39 -6.42 11.01 29.12
C GLY A 39 -6.66 12.01 27.98
N PRO A 40 -7.08 13.24 28.30
CA PRO A 40 -7.20 14.33 27.33
C PRO A 40 -5.82 14.73 26.79
N LEU A 41 -5.82 15.44 25.66
CA LEU A 41 -4.62 15.99 25.06
C LEU A 41 -4.68 17.52 25.14
N GLU A 42 -3.61 18.12 25.66
CA GLU A 42 -3.47 19.58 25.69
C GLU A 42 -2.98 20.12 24.34
N PRO A 43 -3.47 21.29 23.90
CA PRO A 43 -2.94 21.97 22.72
C PRO A 43 -1.44 22.27 22.82
N MET A 44 -0.75 22.21 21.68
CA MET A 44 0.69 22.50 21.61
C MET A 44 1.01 23.36 20.40
N GLY A 45 1.83 24.40 20.60
CA GLY A 45 2.29 25.25 19.50
C GLY A 45 3.21 24.50 18.53
N GLY A 46 3.24 24.91 17.26
CA GLY A 46 3.98 24.18 16.21
C GLY A 46 5.47 23.98 16.48
N GLU A 47 6.16 24.97 17.05
CA GLU A 47 7.59 24.81 17.38
C GLU A 47 7.80 23.91 18.61
N GLN A 48 6.94 23.98 19.63
CA GLN A 48 6.98 23.06 20.77
C GLN A 48 6.73 21.61 20.29
N LEU A 49 5.80 21.42 19.35
CA LEU A 49 5.51 20.11 18.77
C LEU A 49 6.68 19.58 17.93
N ALA A 50 7.36 20.45 17.18
CA ALA A 50 8.57 20.10 16.44
C ALA A 50 9.70 19.70 17.38
N GLN A 51 9.92 20.44 18.47
CA GLN A 51 10.94 20.13 19.49
C GLN A 51 10.63 18.82 20.22
N LEU A 52 9.37 18.56 20.56
CA LEU A 52 8.95 17.28 21.12
C LEU A 52 9.31 16.13 20.17
N ALA A 53 8.90 16.23 18.91
CA ALA A 53 9.17 15.21 17.90
C ALA A 53 10.67 15.03 17.61
N GLU A 54 11.47 16.09 17.76
CA GLU A 54 12.93 16.05 17.65
C GLU A 54 13.57 15.34 18.86
N ARG A 55 13.17 15.69 20.09
CA ARG A 55 13.70 15.10 21.33
C ARG A 55 13.45 13.60 21.43
N ILE A 56 12.30 13.12 20.94
CA ILE A 56 11.98 11.69 20.90
C ILE A 56 12.50 11.00 19.63
N ASN A 57 13.28 11.69 18.79
CA ASN A 57 13.76 11.21 17.50
C ASN A 57 12.65 10.56 16.63
N LEU A 58 11.46 11.18 16.57
CA LEU A 58 10.32 10.62 15.86
C LEU A 58 10.60 10.57 14.35
N LYS A 59 10.75 9.35 13.84
CA LYS A 59 10.88 9.04 12.42
C LYS A 59 9.56 8.50 11.89
N GLY A 60 9.25 8.78 10.62
CA GLY A 60 8.06 8.24 9.97
C GLY A 60 8.03 6.70 9.98
N ARG A 61 6.94 6.13 10.51
CA ARG A 61 6.72 4.68 10.69
C ARG A 61 6.13 3.96 9.47
N GLY A 62 6.07 4.63 8.32
CA GLY A 62 5.61 4.06 7.03
C GLY A 62 6.74 3.62 6.10
N GLY A 63 7.85 3.09 6.62
CA GLY A 63 8.98 2.60 5.82
C GLY A 63 10.15 3.58 5.66
N ALA A 64 9.90 4.80 5.18
CA ALA A 64 10.96 5.74 4.78
C ALA A 64 11.80 6.33 5.92
N GLY A 65 11.29 6.35 7.16
CA GLY A 65 12.07 6.80 8.33
C GLY A 65 12.47 8.28 8.34
N PHE A 66 11.78 9.14 7.56
CA PHE A 66 12.10 10.57 7.51
C PHE A 66 11.81 11.27 8.86
N PRO A 67 12.68 12.17 9.36
CA PRO A 67 12.45 12.88 10.62
C PRO A 67 11.19 13.74 10.61
N PHE A 68 10.28 13.49 11.54
CA PHE A 68 8.96 14.11 11.56
C PHE A 68 9.04 15.63 11.79
N HIS A 69 9.90 16.09 12.71
CA HIS A 69 10.07 17.51 13.02
C HIS A 69 10.50 18.33 11.78
N LYS A 70 11.39 17.79 10.94
CA LYS A 70 11.80 18.46 9.68
C LYS A 70 10.63 18.57 8.71
N LYS A 71 9.78 17.55 8.66
CA LYS A 71 8.58 17.55 7.81
C LYS A 71 7.58 18.60 8.29
N LEU A 72 7.36 18.68 9.61
CA LEU A 72 6.47 19.66 10.23
C LEU A 72 6.95 21.09 9.96
N ARG A 73 8.24 21.39 10.23
CA ARG A 73 8.84 22.71 9.96
C ARG A 73 8.75 23.07 8.46
N SER A 74 9.06 22.14 7.56
CA SER A 74 8.95 22.37 6.11
C SER A 74 7.54 22.73 5.65
N VAL A 75 6.50 22.12 6.22
CA VAL A 75 5.09 22.46 5.92
C VAL A 75 4.75 23.84 6.49
N ALA A 76 5.15 24.13 7.72
CA ALA A 76 4.90 25.43 8.36
C ALA A 76 5.55 26.58 7.56
N GLU A 77 6.82 26.44 7.20
CA GLU A 77 7.55 27.41 6.37
C GLU A 77 6.87 27.64 5.01
N ALA A 78 6.48 26.54 4.33
CA ALA A 78 5.80 26.62 3.05
C ALA A 78 4.42 27.30 3.16
N ALA A 79 3.66 27.02 4.22
CA ALA A 79 2.38 27.64 4.50
C ALA A 79 2.51 29.14 4.73
N ILE A 80 3.47 29.56 5.57
CA ILE A 80 3.75 30.97 5.86
C ILE A 80 4.17 31.69 4.58
N LYS A 81 5.16 31.15 3.86
CA LYS A 81 5.70 31.77 2.63
C LYS A 81 4.63 31.98 1.57
N ARG A 82 3.67 31.06 1.46
CA ARG A 82 2.63 31.09 0.42
C ARG A 82 1.35 31.78 0.86
N GLY A 83 1.16 32.03 2.16
CA GLY A 83 -0.12 32.51 2.70
C GLY A 83 -1.27 31.51 2.49
N VAL A 84 -0.97 30.21 2.35
CA VAL A 84 -1.96 29.14 2.10
C VAL A 84 -2.01 28.23 3.31
N ARG A 85 -3.23 27.97 3.81
CA ARG A 85 -3.42 27.04 4.92
C ARG A 85 -3.01 25.62 4.52
N PRO A 86 -2.25 24.91 5.36
CA PRO A 86 -1.82 23.56 5.04
C PRO A 86 -2.97 22.55 5.21
N VAL A 87 -2.74 21.34 4.69
CA VAL A 87 -3.60 20.17 4.85
C VAL A 87 -2.87 19.12 5.66
N VAL A 88 -3.57 18.44 6.58
CA VAL A 88 -3.04 17.27 7.29
C VAL A 88 -3.60 16.01 6.66
N VAL A 89 -2.74 15.04 6.36
CA VAL A 89 -3.13 13.75 5.79
C VAL A 89 -2.58 12.61 6.64
N VAL A 90 -3.48 11.78 7.15
CA VAL A 90 -3.12 10.51 7.80
C VAL A 90 -3.10 9.43 6.72
N ASN A 91 -1.95 8.79 6.53
CA ASN A 91 -1.81 7.63 5.68
C ASN A 91 -1.98 6.36 6.51
N GLY A 92 -3.20 5.83 6.49
CA GLY A 92 -3.58 4.54 7.05
C GLY A 92 -3.75 3.44 5.98
N SER A 93 -3.25 3.67 4.77
CA SER A 93 -3.20 2.65 3.72
C SER A 93 -2.12 1.62 4.05
N GLU A 94 -2.52 0.38 4.28
CA GLU A 94 -1.64 -0.76 4.56
C GLU A 94 -1.98 -1.90 3.60
N ASP A 95 -1.27 -1.87 2.47
CA ASP A 95 -1.63 -2.62 1.27
C ASP A 95 -0.74 -3.83 1.00
N GLU A 96 0.31 -4.00 1.80
CA GLU A 96 1.15 -5.18 1.77
C GLU A 96 0.46 -6.34 2.50
N PRO A 97 0.35 -7.53 1.89
CA PRO A 97 -0.31 -8.69 2.50
C PRO A 97 0.24 -9.03 3.89
N ALA A 98 1.54 -8.85 4.08
CA ALA A 98 2.30 -9.19 5.28
C ALA A 98 2.20 -8.16 6.43
N CYS A 99 1.53 -7.02 6.23
CA CYS A 99 1.47 -5.93 7.21
C CYS A 99 0.05 -5.76 7.76
N ARG A 100 -0.10 -5.64 9.08
CA ARG A 100 -1.38 -5.40 9.77
C ARG A 100 -1.32 -4.35 10.90
N LYS A 101 -0.16 -3.75 11.16
CA LYS A 101 0.03 -2.87 12.33
C LYS A 101 -0.87 -1.63 12.28
N ASP A 102 -0.98 -1.00 11.11
CA ASP A 102 -1.76 0.23 10.97
C ASP A 102 -3.26 -0.10 10.90
N THR A 103 -3.60 -1.22 10.26
CA THR A 103 -4.97 -1.75 10.23
C THR A 103 -5.47 -2.05 11.65
N VAL A 104 -4.65 -2.71 12.48
CA VAL A 104 -4.94 -2.95 13.90
C VAL A 104 -5.13 -1.63 14.64
N LEU A 105 -4.19 -0.68 14.48
CA LEU A 105 -4.24 0.57 15.22
C LEU A 105 -5.49 1.41 14.87
N ILE A 106 -5.90 1.44 13.59
CA ILE A 106 -7.11 2.13 13.16
C ILE A 106 -8.38 1.44 13.69
N ASN A 107 -8.41 0.11 13.71
CA ASN A 107 -9.58 -0.64 14.18
C ASN A 107 -9.71 -0.65 15.70
N ARG A 108 -8.59 -0.61 16.45
CA ARG A 108 -8.57 -0.70 17.91
C ARG A 108 -8.46 0.65 18.62
N ALA A 109 -7.66 1.58 18.11
CA ALA A 109 -7.40 2.90 18.73
C ALA A 109 -7.39 4.07 17.71
N PRO A 110 -8.49 4.27 16.95
CA PRO A 110 -8.55 5.35 15.95
C PRO A 110 -8.38 6.74 16.58
N HIS A 111 -8.84 6.92 17.83
CA HIS A 111 -8.75 8.19 18.53
C HIS A 111 -7.32 8.61 18.85
N LEU A 112 -6.39 7.67 19.07
CA LEU A 112 -4.99 7.97 19.33
C LEU A 112 -4.28 8.52 18.08
N ILE A 113 -4.62 7.98 16.90
CA ILE A 113 -4.16 8.50 15.61
C ILE A 113 -4.72 9.91 15.38
N LEU A 114 -6.03 10.09 15.64
CA LEU A 114 -6.70 11.38 15.47
C LEU A 114 -6.12 12.44 16.41
N ASP A 115 -5.76 12.10 17.65
CA ASP A 115 -5.13 13.04 18.58
C ASP A 115 -3.85 13.66 18.00
N GLY A 116 -2.95 12.84 17.48
CA GLY A 116 -1.71 13.33 16.88
C GLY A 116 -1.97 14.16 15.62
N ALA A 117 -2.92 13.74 14.80
CA ALA A 117 -3.27 14.44 13.57
C ALA A 117 -3.95 15.80 13.85
N LEU A 118 -4.83 15.85 14.85
CA LEU A 118 -5.51 17.07 15.30
C LEU A 118 -4.54 18.04 15.95
N LEU A 119 -3.60 17.54 16.76
CA LEU A 119 -2.53 18.34 17.36
C LEU A 119 -1.69 19.04 16.28
N CYS A 120 -1.32 18.31 15.21
CA CYS A 120 -0.64 18.91 14.07
C CYS A 120 -1.53 19.89 13.29
N ALA A 121 -2.81 19.58 13.13
CA ALA A 121 -3.74 20.44 12.40
C ALA A 121 -3.91 21.79 13.10
N GLU A 122 -4.07 21.78 14.43
CA GLU A 122 -4.15 22.98 15.24
C GLU A 122 -2.83 23.78 15.19
N ALA A 123 -1.70 23.12 15.44
CA ALA A 123 -0.37 23.72 15.43
C ALA A 123 -0.01 24.41 14.09
N LEU A 124 -0.53 23.89 12.97
CA LEU A 124 -0.31 24.42 11.63
C LEU A 124 -1.43 25.36 11.14
N GLY A 125 -2.51 25.52 11.90
CA GLY A 125 -3.71 26.25 11.46
C GLY A 125 -4.42 25.61 10.26
N ALA A 126 -4.28 24.29 10.09
CA ALA A 126 -4.94 23.52 9.04
C ALA A 126 -6.45 23.46 9.27
N ARG A 127 -7.23 23.53 8.18
CA ARG A 127 -8.70 23.39 8.20
C ARG A 127 -9.22 22.15 7.46
N THR A 128 -8.30 21.34 6.96
CA THR A 128 -8.60 20.11 6.26
C THR A 128 -7.75 18.98 6.83
N LEU A 129 -8.43 17.92 7.27
CA LEU A 129 -7.84 16.65 7.66
C LEU A 129 -8.40 15.56 6.73
N VAL A 130 -7.53 14.76 6.14
CA VAL A 130 -7.94 13.60 5.33
C VAL A 130 -7.28 12.35 5.87
N VAL A 131 -8.05 11.29 6.09
CA VAL A 131 -7.52 9.98 6.47
C VAL A 131 -7.64 9.05 5.29
N GLY A 132 -6.51 8.68 4.69
CA GLY A 132 -6.43 7.69 3.62
C GLY A 132 -6.42 6.28 4.20
N VAL A 133 -7.31 5.42 3.71
CA VAL A 133 -7.40 4.00 4.08
C VAL A 133 -7.67 3.15 2.85
N THR A 134 -7.53 1.84 2.96
CA THR A 134 -7.82 0.91 1.85
C THR A 134 -8.80 -0.20 2.18
N ARG A 135 -9.01 -0.50 3.46
CA ARG A 135 -9.92 -1.54 3.93
C ARG A 135 -11.25 -0.95 4.36
N GLU A 136 -12.29 -1.76 4.26
CA GLU A 136 -13.63 -1.36 4.70
C GLU A 136 -13.69 -1.24 6.23
N SER A 137 -13.06 -2.16 6.96
CA SER A 137 -12.98 -2.12 8.43
C SER A 137 -12.36 -0.81 8.92
N THR A 138 -11.22 -0.42 8.35
CA THR A 138 -10.50 0.81 8.73
C THR A 138 -11.26 2.06 8.33
N GLN A 139 -11.97 2.05 7.19
CA GLN A 139 -12.90 3.12 6.84
C GLN A 139 -13.99 3.26 7.91
N ARG A 140 -14.70 2.18 8.23
CA ARG A 140 -15.81 2.18 9.20
C ARG A 140 -15.34 2.67 10.57
N SER A 141 -14.21 2.15 11.08
CA SER A 141 -13.66 2.54 12.39
C SER A 141 -13.30 4.03 12.45
N MET A 142 -12.68 4.55 11.39
CA MET A 142 -12.25 5.95 11.33
C MET A 142 -13.44 6.90 11.13
N GLU A 143 -14.43 6.55 10.31
CA GLU A 143 -15.67 7.32 10.15
C GLU A 143 -16.45 7.41 11.47
N ALA A 144 -16.53 6.30 12.21
CA ALA A 144 -17.11 6.28 13.56
C ALA A 144 -16.34 7.21 14.51
N ALA A 145 -15.00 7.15 14.51
CA ALA A 145 -14.17 7.99 15.39
C ALA A 145 -14.29 9.49 15.06
N LEU A 146 -14.42 9.84 13.77
CA LEU A 146 -14.70 11.22 13.34
C LEU A 146 -16.10 11.67 13.79
N ALA A 147 -17.10 10.79 13.73
CA ALA A 147 -18.45 11.09 14.21
C ALA A 147 -18.51 11.28 15.73
N GLU A 148 -17.83 10.42 16.50
CA GLU A 148 -17.71 10.52 17.96
C GLU A 148 -17.06 11.84 18.41
N ARG A 149 -16.16 12.41 17.59
CA ARG A 149 -15.55 13.73 17.81
C ARG A 149 -16.35 14.91 17.24
N GLY A 150 -17.50 14.66 16.61
CA GLY A 150 -18.31 15.70 15.98
C GLY A 150 -17.69 16.31 14.71
N LEU A 151 -16.77 15.60 14.05
CA LEU A 151 -16.03 16.06 12.87
C LEU A 151 -16.68 15.66 11.52
N SER A 152 -17.70 14.79 11.54
CA SER A 152 -18.34 14.23 10.34
C SER A 152 -19.29 15.18 9.61
N ASN A 153 -19.83 16.23 10.27
CA ASN A 153 -20.89 17.09 9.74
C ASN A 153 -20.52 18.58 9.69
N GLY A 154 -19.80 18.95 8.63
CA GLY A 154 -19.10 20.22 8.43
C GLY A 154 -19.93 21.47 8.09
N ARG A 155 -20.75 21.96 9.02
CA ARG A 155 -21.12 23.39 9.06
C ARG A 155 -20.73 24.13 10.35
N ARG A 156 -20.45 23.41 11.44
CA ARG A 156 -20.12 24.01 12.76
C ARG A 156 -18.68 23.80 13.23
N SER A 157 -17.93 22.85 12.65
CA SER A 157 -16.51 22.64 13.01
C SER A 157 -15.58 23.52 12.16
N ALA A 158 -14.56 24.09 12.82
CA ALA A 158 -13.49 24.85 12.16
C ALA A 158 -12.58 23.97 11.28
N LEU A 159 -12.54 22.66 11.54
CA LEU A 159 -11.77 21.65 10.81
C LEU A 159 -12.72 20.70 10.06
N ARG A 160 -12.49 20.52 8.76
CA ARG A 160 -13.18 19.53 7.92
C ARG A 160 -12.37 18.25 7.88
N ALA A 161 -12.90 17.17 8.45
CA ALA A 161 -12.27 15.85 8.40
C ALA A 161 -13.07 14.91 7.49
N ARG A 162 -12.38 14.08 6.69
CA ARG A 162 -13.02 13.02 5.90
C ARG A 162 -12.11 11.80 5.74
N VAL A 163 -12.72 10.65 5.49
CA VAL A 163 -12.02 9.43 5.11
C VAL A 163 -12.01 9.28 3.59
N GLN A 164 -10.86 8.87 3.04
CA GLN A 164 -10.68 8.54 1.63
C GLN A 164 -10.31 7.07 1.53
N ARG A 165 -11.27 6.21 1.14
CA ARG A 165 -10.98 4.82 0.80
C ARG A 165 -10.36 4.74 -0.60
N ASN A 166 -9.28 3.99 -0.73
CA ASN A 166 -8.63 3.68 -2.00
C ASN A 166 -8.62 2.16 -2.25
N PRO A 167 -8.42 1.70 -3.50
CA PRO A 167 -8.22 0.28 -3.78
C PRO A 167 -6.97 -0.25 -3.07
N VAL A 168 -7.01 -1.48 -2.56
CA VAL A 168 -5.83 -2.16 -1.99
C VAL A 168 -4.85 -2.48 -3.12
N ARG A 169 -3.72 -1.77 -3.15
CA ARG A 169 -2.56 -2.02 -4.03
C ARG A 169 -1.27 -1.51 -3.38
N MET A 170 -0.14 -2.18 -3.62
CA MET A 170 1.15 -1.78 -3.05
C MET A 170 1.50 -0.31 -3.35
N VAL A 171 1.22 0.15 -4.58
CA VAL A 171 1.50 1.53 -4.99
C VAL A 171 0.52 2.56 -4.44
N THR A 172 -0.64 2.15 -3.93
CA THR A 172 -1.66 3.05 -3.38
C THR A 172 -1.22 3.66 -2.04
N GLY A 173 -0.51 2.90 -1.21
CA GLY A 173 0.07 3.39 0.04
C GLY A 173 1.17 4.45 -0.11
N ALA A 174 1.69 4.68 -1.33
CA ALA A 174 2.68 5.72 -1.57
C ALA A 174 2.08 7.12 -1.37
N ALA A 175 2.80 8.01 -0.66
CA ALA A 175 2.32 9.35 -0.31
C ALA A 175 1.79 10.16 -1.50
N ALA A 176 2.48 10.11 -2.65
CA ALA A 176 2.07 10.82 -3.85
C ALA A 176 0.82 10.23 -4.52
N SER A 177 0.62 8.91 -4.43
CA SER A 177 -0.59 8.23 -4.89
C SER A 177 -1.80 8.64 -4.06
N LEU A 178 -1.64 8.68 -2.74
CA LEU A 178 -2.70 9.10 -1.82
C LEU A 178 -3.12 10.55 -2.08
N ILE A 179 -2.16 11.48 -2.21
CA ILE A 179 -2.46 12.88 -2.54
C ILE A 179 -3.24 12.98 -3.85
N ARG A 180 -2.76 12.31 -4.91
CA ARG A 180 -3.42 12.32 -6.22
C ARG A 180 -4.86 11.78 -6.14
N SER A 181 -5.09 10.74 -5.35
CA SER A 181 -6.42 10.18 -5.15
C SER A 181 -7.35 11.11 -4.37
N ILE A 182 -6.83 11.78 -3.34
CA ILE A 182 -7.57 12.80 -2.58
C ILE A 182 -8.05 13.93 -3.48
N ASP A 183 -7.24 14.30 -4.49
CA ASP A 183 -7.55 15.30 -5.51
C ASP A 183 -8.46 14.76 -6.65
N GLY A 184 -8.94 13.51 -6.55
CA GLY A 184 -9.88 12.90 -7.50
C GLY A 184 -9.22 12.18 -8.69
N GLY A 185 -7.89 12.10 -8.72
CA GLY A 185 -7.15 11.32 -9.71
C GLY A 185 -7.07 9.82 -9.35
N PRO A 186 -6.44 8.99 -10.20
CA PRO A 186 -6.19 7.59 -9.86
C PRO A 186 -5.15 7.47 -8.73
N ALA A 187 -5.31 6.46 -7.87
CA ALA A 187 -4.46 6.17 -6.72
C ALA A 187 -3.12 5.50 -7.11
N ILE A 188 -2.39 6.15 -8.00
CA ILE A 188 -1.08 5.75 -8.53
C ILE A 188 -0.16 6.98 -8.56
N PRO A 189 1.16 6.81 -8.38
CA PRO A 189 2.07 7.94 -8.25
C PRO A 189 2.05 8.80 -9.52
N PRO A 190 2.24 10.12 -9.42
CA PRO A 190 2.42 10.97 -10.59
C PRO A 190 3.78 10.69 -11.25
N GLY A 191 3.88 10.92 -12.56
CA GLY A 191 5.13 10.70 -13.31
C GLY A 191 6.29 11.61 -12.87
N ARG A 192 5.98 12.77 -12.26
CA ARG A 192 6.96 13.68 -11.67
C ARG A 192 6.83 13.69 -10.15
N LYS A 193 7.93 13.46 -9.45
CA LYS A 193 8.00 13.58 -7.98
C LYS A 193 7.81 15.04 -7.57
N VAL A 194 6.85 15.27 -6.68
CA VAL A 194 6.57 16.57 -6.06
C VAL A 194 6.57 16.37 -4.54
N SER A 195 7.24 17.27 -3.82
CA SER A 195 7.22 17.22 -2.35
C SER A 195 5.85 17.63 -1.83
N ALA A 196 5.21 16.74 -1.08
CA ALA A 196 3.94 17.01 -0.42
C ALA A 196 4.01 18.22 0.53
N SER A 197 5.17 18.47 1.17
CA SER A 197 5.33 19.60 2.07
C SER A 197 5.27 20.95 1.35
N GLN A 198 5.57 20.95 0.05
CA GLN A 198 5.56 22.17 -0.78
C GLN A 198 4.30 22.28 -1.60
N ASN A 199 3.86 21.19 -2.25
CA ASN A 199 2.74 21.17 -3.18
C ASN A 199 2.03 19.80 -3.11
N GLY A 200 1.13 19.66 -2.13
CA GLY A 200 0.35 18.44 -1.88
C GLY A 200 -1.11 18.59 -2.31
N VAL A 201 -2.05 18.25 -1.42
CA VAL A 201 -3.50 18.21 -1.68
C VAL A 201 -4.00 19.57 -2.14
N GLY A 202 -4.68 19.61 -3.29
CA GLY A 202 -5.18 20.86 -3.90
C GLY A 202 -4.08 21.90 -4.15
N GLY A 203 -2.82 21.45 -4.26
CA GLY A 203 -1.63 22.28 -4.35
C GLY A 203 -1.22 22.98 -3.05
N ALA A 204 -1.85 22.70 -1.91
CA ALA A 204 -1.48 23.27 -0.61
C ALA A 204 -0.30 22.53 0.04
N PRO A 205 0.52 23.20 0.88
CA PRO A 205 1.49 22.52 1.73
C PRO A 205 0.80 21.44 2.56
N THR A 206 1.29 20.20 2.51
CA THR A 206 0.60 19.05 3.11
C THR A 206 1.52 18.30 4.07
N LEU A 207 1.09 18.20 5.33
CA LEU A 207 1.68 17.29 6.31
C LEU A 207 1.03 15.92 6.17
N LEU A 208 1.64 15.05 5.35
CA LEU A 208 1.22 13.65 5.22
C LEU A 208 2.09 12.77 6.12
N SER A 209 1.53 11.93 6.99
CA SER A 209 2.33 10.94 7.74
C SER A 209 1.56 9.65 7.99
N ASN A 210 2.29 8.58 8.31
CA ASN A 210 1.70 7.27 8.61
C ASN A 210 0.89 7.30 9.93
N ALA A 211 -0.17 6.48 10.01
CA ALA A 211 -1.05 6.39 11.16
C ALA A 211 -0.32 6.18 12.50
N GLU A 212 0.59 5.20 12.58
CA GLU A 212 1.41 4.96 13.77
C GLU A 212 2.26 6.17 14.15
N THR A 213 2.74 6.95 13.17
CA THR A 213 3.56 8.15 13.47
C THR A 213 2.75 9.21 14.23
N PHE A 214 1.48 9.41 13.87
CA PHE A 214 0.61 10.32 14.60
C PHE A 214 0.24 9.77 15.98
N ALA A 215 0.00 8.46 16.11
CA ALA A 215 -0.28 7.85 17.40
C ALA A 215 0.92 7.96 18.36
N GLN A 216 2.15 7.73 17.88
CA GLN A 216 3.36 7.93 18.67
C GLN A 216 3.53 9.38 19.13
N LEU A 217 3.25 10.35 18.25
CA LEU A 217 3.24 11.77 18.60
C LEU A 217 2.22 12.08 19.70
N ALA A 218 1.04 11.47 19.64
CA ALA A 218 -0.02 11.65 20.63
C ALA A 218 0.32 11.08 22.01
N ILE A 219 1.06 9.97 22.07
CA ILE A 219 1.59 9.44 23.33
C ILE A 219 2.67 10.38 23.88
N ALA A 220 3.65 10.75 23.06
CA ALA A 220 4.74 11.61 23.47
C ALA A 220 4.26 12.98 23.98
N ALA A 221 3.21 13.54 23.36
CA ALA A 221 2.63 14.81 23.77
C ALA A 221 1.94 14.74 25.14
N ARG A 222 1.47 13.56 25.57
CA ARG A 222 0.86 13.36 26.90
C ARG A 222 1.87 13.13 27.99
N ILE A 223 2.85 12.27 27.73
CA ILE A 223 3.78 11.81 28.78
C ILE A 223 5.08 12.63 28.82
N GLY A 224 5.32 13.45 27.79
CA GLY A 224 6.53 14.23 27.64
C GLY A 224 7.72 13.40 27.15
N PRO A 225 8.75 14.07 26.59
CA PRO A 225 9.87 13.40 25.94
C PRO A 225 10.73 12.58 26.91
N GLU A 226 10.81 12.99 28.18
CA GLU A 226 11.59 12.28 29.20
C GLU A 226 10.99 10.92 29.54
N ARG A 227 9.67 10.87 29.81
CA ARG A 227 8.99 9.58 30.09
C ARG A 227 8.90 8.71 28.83
N TYR A 228 8.72 9.32 27.66
CA TYR A 228 8.76 8.60 26.39
C TYR A 228 10.14 7.95 26.17
N GLY A 229 11.22 8.65 26.51
CA GLY A 229 12.60 8.17 26.42
C GLY A 229 12.98 7.06 27.41
N ASN A 230 12.17 6.79 28.44
CA ASN A 230 12.41 5.69 29.38
C ASN A 230 12.07 4.31 28.80
N THR A 231 11.49 4.26 27.60
CA THR A 231 11.23 3.02 26.86
C THR A 231 12.07 3.01 25.60
N GLY A 232 12.61 1.86 25.22
CA GLY A 232 13.38 1.70 24.00
C GLY A 232 14.86 2.06 24.15
N LEU A 233 15.56 2.12 23.02
CA LEU A 233 16.95 2.57 22.92
C LEU A 233 17.06 4.08 23.04
N TYR A 234 18.21 4.56 23.55
CA TYR A 234 18.50 5.98 23.67
C TYR A 234 18.46 6.72 22.31
N ASP A 235 18.94 6.09 21.24
CA ASP A 235 19.00 6.68 19.89
C ASP A 235 17.73 6.42 19.06
N GLU A 236 16.80 5.60 19.53
CA GLU A 236 15.48 5.39 18.93
C GLU A 236 14.44 5.09 20.02
N PRO A 237 14.03 6.08 20.84
CA PRO A 237 13.17 5.84 21.98
C PRO A 237 11.74 5.47 21.59
N GLY A 238 11.04 4.86 22.56
CA GLY A 238 9.67 4.39 22.46
C GLY A 238 9.54 2.95 21.95
N THR A 239 8.33 2.62 21.51
CA THR A 239 7.98 1.32 20.96
C THR A 239 7.87 1.35 19.43
N VAL A 240 7.83 0.18 18.82
CA VAL A 240 7.47 -0.05 17.43
C VAL A 240 6.42 -1.14 17.35
N MET A 241 5.49 -0.99 16.41
CA MET A 241 4.55 -2.05 16.08
C MET A 241 5.13 -2.94 14.97
N LEU A 242 5.16 -4.25 15.21
CA LEU A 242 5.60 -5.24 14.23
C LEU A 242 4.43 -6.14 13.83
N THR A 243 4.37 -6.53 12.56
CA THR A 243 3.54 -7.65 12.12
C THR A 243 4.45 -8.87 11.95
N VAL A 244 4.18 -9.94 12.70
CA VAL A 244 4.94 -11.19 12.60
C VAL A 244 4.07 -12.21 11.89
N SER A 245 4.51 -12.70 10.74
CA SER A 245 3.82 -13.75 9.97
C SER A 245 4.87 -14.60 9.22
N GLY A 246 4.49 -15.35 8.19
CA GLY A 246 5.39 -16.32 7.57
C GLY A 246 5.35 -17.66 8.31
N ALA A 247 6.50 -18.32 8.45
CA ALA A 247 6.64 -19.59 9.14
C ALA A 247 6.60 -19.42 10.67
N VAL A 248 5.42 -19.13 11.20
CA VAL A 248 5.16 -18.97 12.64
C VAL A 248 3.87 -19.69 13.02
N ALA A 249 3.83 -20.25 14.24
CA ALA A 249 2.62 -20.90 14.75
C ALA A 249 1.49 -19.91 15.06
N ARG A 250 1.83 -18.67 15.43
CA ARG A 250 0.88 -17.62 15.80
C ARG A 250 1.21 -16.31 15.09
N PRO A 251 0.66 -16.09 13.88
CA PRO A 251 0.77 -14.79 13.22
C PRO A 251 0.09 -13.70 14.06
N MET A 252 0.76 -12.57 14.29
CA MET A 252 0.31 -11.55 15.24
C MET A 252 0.79 -10.15 14.87
N VAL A 253 0.18 -9.15 15.50
CA VAL A 253 0.77 -7.81 15.63
C VAL A 253 1.32 -7.68 17.05
N ILE A 254 2.52 -7.14 17.19
CA ILE A 254 3.18 -7.01 18.49
C ILE A 254 3.78 -5.62 18.67
N GLU A 255 3.45 -4.96 19.78
CA GLU A 255 4.11 -3.74 20.23
C GLU A 255 5.37 -4.12 21.01
N VAL A 256 6.53 -3.63 20.60
CA VAL A 256 7.81 -3.92 21.26
C VAL A 256 8.64 -2.65 21.45
N PRO A 257 9.29 -2.46 22.62
CA PRO A 257 10.34 -1.47 22.78
C PRO A 257 11.44 -1.71 21.77
N THR A 258 12.02 -0.64 21.24
CA THR A 258 13.28 -0.78 20.50
C THR A 258 14.37 -1.32 21.44
N GLY A 259 15.32 -2.07 20.90
CA GLY A 259 16.36 -2.73 21.71
C GLY A 259 16.03 -4.17 22.11
N VAL A 260 14.79 -4.63 21.91
CA VAL A 260 14.42 -6.04 22.12
C VAL A 260 15.13 -6.92 21.09
N PRO A 261 15.75 -8.06 21.48
CA PRO A 261 16.32 -9.01 20.53
C PRO A 261 15.27 -9.58 19.57
N LEU A 262 15.55 -9.59 18.26
CA LEU A 262 14.60 -10.09 17.26
C LEU A 262 14.23 -11.56 17.50
N ARG A 263 15.19 -12.39 17.93
CA ARG A 263 14.96 -13.80 18.31
C ARG A 263 13.86 -13.97 19.38
N TYR A 264 13.73 -13.02 20.30
CA TYR A 264 12.71 -13.07 21.34
C TYR A 264 11.32 -12.82 20.74
N VAL A 265 11.20 -11.86 19.81
CA VAL A 265 9.96 -11.60 19.06
C VAL A 265 9.54 -12.82 18.23
N LEU A 266 10.50 -13.44 17.54
CA LEU A 266 10.27 -14.67 16.77
C LEU A 266 9.79 -15.82 17.65
N GLN A 267 10.40 -16.00 18.82
CA GLN A 267 10.00 -17.03 19.79
C GLN A 267 8.57 -16.82 20.30
N LEU A 268 8.16 -15.58 20.58
CA LEU A 268 6.78 -15.27 21.01
C LEU A 268 5.75 -15.67 19.95
N ALA A 269 6.07 -15.47 18.66
CA ALA A 269 5.24 -15.89 17.54
C ALA A 269 5.28 -17.40 17.27
N GLY A 270 6.17 -18.15 17.93
CA GLY A 270 6.37 -19.58 17.68
C GLY A 270 7.03 -19.85 16.34
N ALA A 271 8.00 -19.02 15.95
CA ALA A 271 8.90 -19.32 14.85
C ALA A 271 9.81 -20.52 15.20
N PRO A 272 10.33 -21.25 14.20
CA PRO A 272 11.37 -22.26 14.42
C PRO A 272 12.57 -21.67 15.18
N PRO A 273 13.22 -22.43 16.08
CA PRO A 273 14.39 -21.96 16.82
C PRO A 273 15.53 -21.49 15.91
N VAL A 274 15.68 -22.11 14.74
CA VAL A 274 16.65 -21.73 13.72
C VAL A 274 15.90 -21.53 12.39
N PRO A 275 15.39 -20.32 12.11
CA PRO A 275 14.81 -20.03 10.81
C PRO A 275 15.90 -20.08 9.74
N GLN A 276 15.53 -20.45 8.51
CA GLN A 276 16.47 -20.43 7.38
C GLN A 276 16.85 -18.99 6.99
N GLY A 277 15.90 -18.09 7.09
CA GLY A 277 16.09 -16.65 6.91
C GLY A 277 14.88 -15.90 7.43
N VAL A 278 15.03 -14.60 7.64
CA VAL A 278 13.95 -13.73 8.07
C VAL A 278 13.91 -12.51 7.15
N LEU A 279 12.79 -12.30 6.47
CA LEU A 279 12.57 -11.08 5.72
C LEU A 279 12.09 -10.00 6.69
N THR A 280 12.86 -8.91 6.77
CA THR A 280 12.61 -7.80 7.69
C THR A 280 12.22 -6.54 6.92
N GLY A 281 11.16 -5.87 7.37
CA GLY A 281 10.71 -4.59 6.84
C GLY A 281 9.64 -4.67 5.76
N GLY A 282 9.12 -5.88 5.48
CA GLY A 282 8.13 -6.16 4.43
C GLY A 282 8.75 -6.57 3.10
N TYR A 283 7.96 -6.57 2.03
CA TYR A 283 8.35 -6.97 0.68
C TYR A 283 9.22 -5.94 -0.04
N HIS A 284 9.33 -4.71 0.49
CA HIS A 284 10.41 -3.76 0.14
C HIS A 284 11.57 -3.80 1.15
N GLY A 285 11.58 -4.79 2.02
CA GLY A 285 12.59 -5.03 3.05
C GLY A 285 13.80 -5.82 2.55
N LYS A 286 14.52 -6.43 3.49
CA LYS A 286 15.72 -7.22 3.22
C LYS A 286 15.71 -8.53 3.99
N TRP A 287 16.22 -9.58 3.36
CA TRP A 287 16.54 -10.83 4.04
C TRP A 287 17.74 -10.68 4.96
N ILE A 288 17.62 -11.25 6.16
CA ILE A 288 18.73 -11.60 7.03
C ILE A 288 18.82 -13.14 7.12
N ASP A 289 20.04 -13.66 7.05
CA ASP A 289 20.30 -15.10 7.13
C ASP A 289 20.16 -15.64 8.58
N ALA A 290 20.14 -16.96 8.71
CA ALA A 290 19.98 -17.65 9.98
C ALA A 290 21.02 -17.24 11.04
N ALA A 291 22.28 -17.01 10.63
CA ALA A 291 23.36 -16.65 11.56
C ALA A 291 23.14 -15.25 12.13
N THR A 292 22.76 -14.31 11.27
CA THR A 292 22.59 -12.89 11.58
C THR A 292 21.38 -12.61 12.47
N VAL A 293 20.33 -13.44 12.39
CA VAL A 293 19.11 -13.29 13.21
C VAL A 293 19.39 -13.26 14.71
N ASN A 294 20.42 -13.98 15.17
CA ASN A 294 20.78 -14.06 16.59
C ASN A 294 21.37 -12.76 17.16
N GLU A 295 21.95 -11.94 16.30
CA GLU A 295 22.57 -10.64 16.63
C GLU A 295 21.59 -9.47 16.37
N ALA A 296 20.52 -9.72 15.62
CA ALA A 296 19.56 -8.71 15.25
C ALA A 296 18.78 -8.20 16.47
N ILE A 297 18.77 -6.87 16.60
CA ILE A 297 18.03 -6.12 17.62
C ILE A 297 16.95 -5.30 16.91
N VAL A 298 15.75 -5.26 17.48
CA VAL A 298 14.64 -4.46 16.95
C VAL A 298 14.95 -2.97 17.13
N SER A 299 15.52 -2.37 16.09
CA SER A 299 15.60 -0.92 15.89
C SER A 299 15.94 -0.67 14.42
N ARG A 300 15.76 0.55 13.93
CA ARG A 300 16.13 0.88 12.55
C ARG A 300 17.63 0.80 12.33
N ASN A 301 18.41 1.35 13.25
CA ASN A 301 19.87 1.40 13.13
C ASN A 301 20.47 0.01 13.29
N SER A 302 20.02 -0.77 14.28
CA SER A 302 20.52 -2.12 14.54
C SER A 302 20.17 -3.10 13.41
N LEU A 303 18.94 -3.05 12.89
CA LEU A 303 18.58 -3.92 11.75
C LEU A 303 19.34 -3.55 10.47
N ASP A 304 19.54 -2.26 10.19
CA ASP A 304 20.32 -1.85 9.00
C ASP A 304 21.80 -2.25 9.12
N ALA A 305 22.37 -2.17 10.32
CA ALA A 305 23.76 -2.56 10.60
C ALA A 305 24.04 -4.04 10.30
N VAL A 306 23.05 -4.91 10.48
CA VAL A 306 23.15 -6.34 10.17
C VAL A 306 22.64 -6.69 8.77
N GLY A 307 22.42 -5.68 7.92
CA GLY A 307 21.96 -5.89 6.53
C GLY A 307 20.46 -6.13 6.37
N GLY A 308 19.68 -6.03 7.45
CA GLY A 308 18.22 -6.04 7.44
C GLY A 308 17.59 -4.66 7.23
N ALA A 309 16.30 -4.55 7.53
CA ALA A 309 15.56 -3.29 7.53
C ALA A 309 14.34 -3.35 8.48
N LEU A 310 14.10 -2.27 9.23
CA LEU A 310 12.84 -2.17 10.01
C LEU A 310 11.62 -1.92 9.10
N GLY A 311 11.81 -1.16 8.00
CA GLY A 311 10.80 -0.95 6.97
C GLY A 311 9.39 -0.62 7.49
N ALA A 312 8.40 -1.37 7.00
CA ALA A 312 6.99 -1.30 7.40
C ALA A 312 6.67 -2.10 8.68
N GLY A 313 7.68 -2.69 9.34
CA GLY A 313 7.50 -3.46 10.58
C GLY A 313 7.07 -4.91 10.37
N ALA A 314 7.07 -5.44 9.14
CA ALA A 314 6.82 -6.87 8.92
C ALA A 314 8.09 -7.71 9.16
N ILE A 315 7.93 -8.80 9.91
CA ILE A 315 8.96 -9.80 10.25
C ILE A 315 8.46 -11.16 9.79
N LEU A 316 9.17 -11.76 8.82
CA LEU A 316 8.71 -12.91 8.05
C LEU A 316 9.78 -14.01 8.03
N PRO A 317 9.88 -14.85 9.08
CA PRO A 317 10.72 -16.04 9.04
C PRO A 317 10.23 -17.06 8.01
N ILE A 318 11.17 -17.86 7.50
CA ILE A 318 10.91 -19.07 6.70
C ILE A 318 11.61 -20.28 7.33
N THR A 319 11.04 -21.48 7.13
CA THR A 319 11.61 -22.73 7.64
C THR A 319 12.73 -23.25 6.74
N GLN A 320 13.46 -24.26 7.22
CA GLN A 320 14.44 -25.01 6.42
C GLN A 320 13.81 -25.93 5.39
N ASP A 321 12.49 -26.18 5.47
CA ASP A 321 11.77 -27.15 4.62
C ASP A 321 11.28 -26.55 3.30
N THR A 322 11.31 -25.21 3.15
CA THR A 322 10.90 -24.51 1.93
C THR A 322 12.11 -23.98 1.15
N CYS A 323 11.99 -23.93 -0.17
CA CYS A 323 12.96 -23.28 -1.06
C CYS A 323 12.89 -21.75 -0.89
N PRO A 324 13.96 -21.10 -0.38
CA PRO A 324 13.92 -19.66 -0.12
C PRO A 324 13.84 -18.82 -1.40
N LEU A 325 14.47 -19.29 -2.49
CA LEU A 325 14.40 -18.62 -3.79
C LEU A 325 13.01 -18.74 -4.42
N GLY A 326 12.32 -19.87 -4.22
CA GLY A 326 10.96 -20.07 -4.69
C GLY A 326 9.94 -19.21 -3.95
N GLU A 327 10.07 -19.09 -2.63
CA GLU A 327 9.28 -18.12 -1.85
C GLU A 327 9.54 -16.69 -2.34
N SER A 328 10.80 -16.37 -2.61
CA SER A 328 11.18 -15.04 -3.08
C SER A 328 10.69 -14.76 -4.50
N LEU A 329 10.62 -15.77 -5.37
CA LEU A 329 10.04 -15.65 -6.71
C LEU A 329 8.55 -15.30 -6.64
N ARG A 330 7.78 -15.96 -5.77
CA ARG A 330 6.35 -15.64 -5.56
C ARG A 330 6.16 -14.17 -5.20
N VAL A 331 6.99 -13.66 -4.27
CA VAL A 331 6.96 -12.24 -3.87
C VAL A 331 7.43 -11.32 -4.99
N ALA A 332 8.49 -11.67 -5.73
CA ALA A 332 9.00 -10.87 -6.85
C ALA A 332 7.96 -10.73 -7.98
N GLN A 333 7.24 -11.82 -8.29
CA GLN A 333 6.14 -11.81 -9.25
C GLN A 333 5.00 -10.90 -8.76
N TRP A 334 4.57 -11.04 -7.52
CA TRP A 334 3.56 -10.17 -6.92
C TRP A 334 3.97 -8.68 -6.95
N LEU A 335 5.21 -8.36 -6.59
CA LEU A 335 5.74 -6.99 -6.67
C LEU A 335 5.74 -6.44 -8.10
N ALA A 336 6.01 -7.28 -9.10
CA ALA A 336 5.94 -6.88 -10.50
C ALA A 336 4.48 -6.58 -10.94
N GLU A 337 3.51 -7.36 -10.46
CA GLU A 337 2.07 -7.19 -10.74
C GLU A 337 1.47 -5.95 -10.05
N GLU A 338 1.95 -5.64 -8.84
CA GLU A 338 1.52 -4.48 -8.05
C GLU A 338 2.12 -3.15 -8.52
N SER A 339 2.96 -3.20 -9.55
CA SER A 339 3.51 -2.04 -10.23
C SER A 339 2.42 -1.14 -10.84
N ALA A 340 2.64 0.18 -10.76
CA ALA A 340 1.79 1.15 -11.46
C ALA A 340 1.96 1.08 -13.01
N GLY A 341 3.02 0.44 -13.50
CA GLY A 341 3.27 0.27 -14.94
C GLY A 341 3.59 1.56 -15.72
N GLN A 342 3.85 2.68 -15.04
CA GLN A 342 3.99 3.99 -15.69
C GLN A 342 5.40 4.33 -16.16
N CYS A 343 6.44 3.68 -15.64
CA CYS A 343 7.84 3.97 -15.97
C CYS A 343 8.54 2.72 -16.49
N GLY A 344 9.59 2.89 -17.30
CA GLY A 344 10.37 1.78 -17.87
C GLY A 344 10.80 0.71 -16.83
N PRO A 345 11.32 1.09 -15.65
CA PRO A 345 11.63 0.11 -14.59
C PRO A 345 10.42 -0.68 -14.09
N CYS A 346 9.25 -0.05 -14.01
CA CYS A 346 7.99 -0.69 -13.62
C CYS A 346 7.43 -1.61 -14.71
N TYR A 347 7.52 -1.19 -15.97
CA TYR A 347 6.88 -1.86 -17.11
C TYR A 347 7.73 -3.01 -17.65
N LEU A 348 9.04 -2.81 -17.78
CA LEU A 348 9.99 -3.80 -18.30
C LEU A 348 10.86 -4.40 -17.21
N GLY A 349 11.34 -3.57 -16.29
CA GLY A 349 12.37 -3.94 -15.32
C GLY A 349 11.90 -4.97 -14.29
N LEU A 350 10.83 -4.70 -13.54
CA LEU A 350 10.34 -5.63 -12.52
C LEU A 350 9.90 -6.99 -13.08
N PRO A 351 9.13 -7.06 -14.19
CA PRO A 351 8.83 -8.35 -14.81
C PRO A 351 10.08 -9.09 -15.30
N ALA A 352 11.08 -8.37 -15.83
CA ALA A 352 12.34 -8.99 -16.23
C ALA A 352 13.15 -9.50 -15.03
N ALA A 353 13.10 -8.81 -13.88
CA ALA A 353 13.78 -9.24 -12.66
C ALA A 353 13.11 -10.51 -12.08
N ALA A 354 11.77 -10.57 -12.07
CA ALA A 354 11.05 -11.77 -11.66
C ALA A 354 11.37 -12.96 -12.57
N ARG A 355 11.34 -12.77 -13.91
CA ARG A 355 11.75 -13.80 -14.87
C ARG A 355 13.20 -14.23 -14.71
N GLY A 356 14.12 -13.30 -14.47
CA GLY A 356 15.53 -13.65 -14.24
C GLY A 356 15.72 -14.51 -12.99
N LEU A 357 14.92 -14.30 -11.94
CA LEU A 357 14.92 -15.18 -10.77
C LEU A 357 14.32 -16.55 -11.13
N GLU A 358 13.22 -16.60 -11.87
CA GLU A 358 12.63 -17.84 -12.40
C GLU A 358 13.60 -18.65 -13.27
N ASP A 359 14.36 -17.99 -14.16
CA ASP A 359 15.38 -18.60 -15.00
C ASP A 359 16.48 -19.26 -14.15
N ILE A 360 16.89 -18.61 -13.05
CA ILE A 360 17.85 -19.21 -12.10
C ILE A 360 17.25 -20.47 -11.47
N LEU A 361 15.99 -20.42 -11.01
CA LEU A 361 15.33 -21.58 -10.42
C LEU A 361 15.25 -22.76 -11.38
N ASN A 362 15.07 -22.48 -12.67
CA ASN A 362 15.00 -23.45 -13.77
C ASN A 362 16.37 -23.90 -14.31
N GLY A 363 17.48 -23.57 -13.63
CA GLY A 363 18.81 -24.04 -14.01
C GLY A 363 19.48 -23.21 -15.12
N GLY A 364 19.09 -21.94 -15.30
CA GLY A 364 19.62 -21.02 -16.32
C GLY A 364 21.11 -20.64 -16.16
N GLY A 365 21.81 -21.20 -15.17
CA GLY A 365 23.25 -21.07 -15.02
C GLY A 365 23.73 -19.67 -14.60
N PRO A 366 25.06 -19.45 -14.60
CA PRO A 366 25.65 -18.16 -14.23
C PRO A 366 25.19 -16.99 -15.11
N ALA A 367 24.81 -17.26 -16.37
CA ALA A 367 24.31 -16.24 -17.28
C ALA A 367 22.98 -15.63 -16.80
N ALA A 368 22.06 -16.45 -16.29
CA ALA A 368 20.80 -15.97 -15.72
C ALA A 368 21.03 -15.10 -14.48
N LEU A 369 21.97 -15.49 -13.61
CA LEU A 369 22.36 -14.72 -12.43
C LEU A 369 22.92 -13.33 -12.80
N GLU A 370 23.83 -13.27 -13.78
CA GLU A 370 24.38 -11.98 -14.23
C GLU A 370 23.33 -11.10 -14.92
N ALA A 371 22.44 -11.70 -15.72
CA ALA A 371 21.31 -10.98 -16.30
C ALA A 371 20.40 -10.38 -15.22
N LEU A 372 20.06 -11.15 -14.19
CA LEU A 372 19.24 -10.67 -13.06
C LEU A 372 19.91 -9.51 -12.33
N LYS A 373 21.20 -9.61 -12.00
CA LYS A 373 21.97 -8.52 -11.37
C LYS A 373 21.95 -7.26 -12.23
N GLN A 374 22.10 -7.41 -13.55
CA GLN A 374 22.09 -6.29 -14.47
C GLN A 374 20.71 -5.61 -14.55
N VAL A 375 19.63 -6.39 -14.54
CA VAL A 375 18.26 -5.85 -14.47
C VAL A 375 18.03 -5.10 -13.16
N ALA A 376 18.37 -5.70 -12.01
CA ALA A 376 18.21 -5.06 -10.69
C ALA A 376 18.96 -3.72 -10.61
N LYS A 377 20.19 -3.67 -11.13
CA LYS A 377 20.99 -2.43 -11.23
C LYS A 377 20.33 -1.38 -12.12
N ASN A 378 19.72 -1.80 -13.23
CA ASN A 378 19.08 -0.90 -14.20
C ASN A 378 17.73 -0.35 -13.74
N VAL A 379 17.08 -0.99 -12.76
CA VAL A 379 15.80 -0.55 -12.18
C VAL A 379 15.99 0.62 -11.21
N LYS A 380 17.07 0.60 -10.43
CA LYS A 380 17.30 1.52 -9.31
C LYS A 380 17.33 3.00 -9.71
N ARG A 381 16.66 3.83 -8.92
CA ARG A 381 16.56 5.29 -8.97
C ARG A 381 16.01 5.85 -10.28
N ARG A 382 15.38 5.00 -11.11
CA ARG A 382 14.77 5.39 -12.39
C ARG A 382 13.24 5.33 -12.36
N GLY A 383 12.65 4.99 -11.21
CA GLY A 383 11.21 4.91 -11.00
C GLY A 383 10.54 6.25 -10.69
N ALA A 384 9.27 6.38 -11.08
CA ALA A 384 8.41 7.51 -10.67
C ALA A 384 8.16 7.52 -9.14
N CYS A 385 8.20 6.35 -8.50
CA CYS A 385 8.13 6.16 -7.05
C CYS A 385 9.26 5.23 -6.56
N SER A 386 9.26 4.89 -5.27
CA SER A 386 10.24 3.97 -4.65
C SER A 386 9.93 2.49 -4.85
N HIS A 387 8.76 2.13 -5.42
CA HIS A 387 8.38 0.73 -5.63
C HIS A 387 9.42 -0.09 -6.40
N PRO A 388 9.99 0.41 -7.52
CA PRO A 388 11.01 -0.35 -8.23
C PRO A 388 12.31 -0.50 -7.43
N ASP A 389 12.67 0.53 -6.64
CA ASP A 389 13.86 0.51 -5.80
C ASP A 389 13.74 -0.52 -4.67
N GLY A 390 12.58 -0.56 -4.00
CA GLY A 390 12.29 -1.55 -2.96
C GLY A 390 12.25 -2.98 -3.50
N SER A 391 11.65 -3.17 -4.68
CA SER A 391 11.58 -4.49 -5.32
C SER A 391 12.95 -5.00 -5.77
N ALA A 392 13.80 -4.12 -6.32
CA ALA A 392 15.17 -4.48 -6.67
C ALA A 392 16.02 -4.79 -5.43
N MET A 393 15.82 -4.06 -4.33
CA MET A 393 16.49 -4.31 -3.05
C MET A 393 16.12 -5.68 -2.47
N PHE A 394 14.84 -6.04 -2.53
CA PHE A 394 14.35 -7.35 -2.12
C PHE A 394 15.04 -8.49 -2.89
N ILE A 395 15.09 -8.40 -4.22
CA ILE A 395 15.75 -9.39 -5.08
C ILE A 395 17.26 -9.49 -4.78
N GLU A 396 17.95 -8.37 -4.66
CA GLU A 396 19.37 -8.36 -4.31
C GLU A 396 19.64 -8.98 -2.94
N SER A 397 18.78 -8.69 -1.94
CA SER A 397 18.91 -9.28 -0.61
C SER A 397 18.68 -10.79 -0.62
N THR A 398 17.78 -11.28 -1.50
CA THR A 398 17.52 -12.70 -1.71
C THR A 398 18.78 -13.42 -2.19
N ILE A 399 19.43 -12.87 -3.22
CA ILE A 399 20.68 -13.41 -3.79
C ILE A 399 21.80 -13.44 -2.73
N LYS A 400 21.86 -12.42 -1.87
CA LYS A 400 22.89 -12.30 -0.83
C LYS A 400 22.66 -13.25 0.35
N ALA A 401 21.41 -13.44 0.77
CA ALA A 401 21.09 -14.19 1.98
C ALA A 401 21.12 -15.72 1.78
N PHE A 402 20.84 -16.20 0.56
CA PHE A 402 20.69 -17.63 0.26
C PHE A 402 21.73 -18.11 -0.75
N THR A 403 23.02 -17.93 -0.43
CA THR A 403 24.13 -18.23 -1.35
C THR A 403 24.23 -19.69 -1.74
N ASP A 404 24.00 -20.59 -0.79
CA ASP A 404 24.15 -22.04 -1.01
C ASP A 404 22.99 -22.57 -1.87
N ASP A 405 21.77 -22.12 -1.59
CA ASP A 405 20.59 -22.35 -2.43
C ASP A 405 20.77 -21.81 -3.84
N LEU A 406 21.28 -20.59 -3.94
CA LEU A 406 21.56 -19.97 -5.22
C LEU A 406 22.56 -20.80 -6.02
N ALA A 407 23.63 -21.27 -5.40
CA ALA A 407 24.61 -22.14 -6.05
C ALA A 407 23.96 -23.45 -6.53
N ALA A 408 23.11 -24.08 -5.72
CA ALA A 408 22.42 -25.30 -6.09
C ALA A 408 21.50 -25.13 -7.32
N HIS A 409 20.75 -24.04 -7.38
CA HIS A 409 19.90 -23.71 -8.54
C HIS A 409 20.71 -23.31 -9.77
N VAL A 410 21.76 -22.50 -9.62
CA VAL A 410 22.65 -22.10 -10.73
C VAL A 410 23.36 -23.31 -11.35
N LEU A 411 23.71 -24.32 -10.56
CA LEU A 411 24.33 -25.56 -11.06
C LEU A 411 23.32 -26.56 -11.67
N GLY A 412 22.02 -26.24 -11.68
CA GLY A 412 20.98 -27.05 -12.33
C GLY A 412 20.42 -28.19 -11.48
N ASN A 413 20.89 -28.37 -10.24
CA ASN A 413 20.42 -29.43 -9.34
C ASN A 413 19.13 -29.05 -8.60
N GLY A 414 18.87 -27.74 -8.48
CA GLY A 414 17.88 -27.21 -7.55
C GLY A 414 18.28 -27.44 -6.08
N CYS A 415 17.57 -26.80 -5.15
CA CYS A 415 17.86 -26.97 -3.71
C CYS A 415 17.19 -28.20 -3.06
N GLY A 416 16.47 -29.03 -3.83
CA GLY A 416 15.80 -30.25 -3.34
C GLY A 416 14.61 -30.02 -2.42
N ARG A 417 14.15 -28.78 -2.23
CA ARG A 417 13.06 -28.41 -1.32
C ARG A 417 11.84 -27.86 -2.06
N PRO A 418 10.61 -28.18 -1.63
CA PRO A 418 9.39 -27.62 -2.21
C PRO A 418 9.23 -26.13 -1.89
N VAL A 419 8.29 -25.46 -2.56
CA VAL A 419 7.85 -24.10 -2.19
C VAL A 419 6.54 -24.24 -1.40
N GLU A 420 6.62 -24.13 -0.09
CA GLU A 420 5.48 -24.30 0.83
C GLU A 420 4.49 -23.14 0.80
N GLY A 421 4.93 -22.01 0.26
CA GLY A 421 4.14 -20.82 0.10
C GLY A 421 3.97 -20.04 1.42
N VAL A 422 4.94 -20.07 2.32
CA VAL A 422 4.79 -19.53 3.69
C VAL A 422 4.69 -18.00 3.73
N LEU A 423 5.23 -17.29 2.74
CA LEU A 423 5.09 -15.84 2.66
C LEU A 423 3.67 -15.47 2.20
N PRO A 424 2.93 -14.63 2.96
CA PRO A 424 1.52 -14.36 2.71
C PRO A 424 1.32 -13.51 1.45
N LEU A 425 0.49 -13.97 0.52
CA LEU A 425 0.07 -13.20 -0.64
C LEU A 425 -1.47 -13.17 -0.69
N PHE A 426 -2.07 -12.20 -1.37
CA PHE A 426 -3.52 -12.25 -1.60
C PHE A 426 -3.84 -13.46 -2.51
N GLU A 427 -4.84 -14.25 -2.16
CA GLU A 427 -5.24 -15.44 -2.92
C GLU A 427 -5.47 -15.09 -4.40
N GLY A 428 -4.85 -15.87 -5.31
CA GLY A 428 -4.96 -15.66 -6.76
C GLY A 428 -4.21 -14.46 -7.34
N GLY A 429 -3.24 -13.87 -6.61
CA GLY A 429 -2.44 -12.73 -7.11
C GLY A 429 -3.26 -11.44 -7.31
N ARG A 430 -4.53 -11.43 -6.88
CA ARG A 430 -5.41 -10.27 -6.91
C ARG A 430 -5.78 -9.89 -5.50
N ALA A 431 -5.57 -8.64 -5.14
CA ALA A 431 -6.20 -8.05 -3.96
C ALA A 431 -7.71 -8.36 -3.98
N PRO A 432 -8.33 -8.69 -2.83
CA PRO A 432 -9.76 -8.93 -2.75
C PRO A 432 -10.49 -7.66 -3.21
N THR A 433 -11.00 -7.69 -4.44
CA THR A 433 -11.90 -6.66 -4.93
C THR A 433 -13.21 -6.84 -4.17
N GLY A 434 -13.64 -5.81 -3.44
CA GLY A 434 -14.98 -5.74 -2.84
C GLY A 434 -16.09 -5.66 -3.89
N ILE A 435 -16.22 -6.70 -4.71
CA ILE A 435 -17.33 -6.96 -5.64
C ILE A 435 -17.72 -8.42 -5.40
N PRO A 436 -18.98 -8.75 -5.10
CA PRO A 436 -19.37 -10.12 -4.79
C PRO A 436 -19.15 -11.03 -6.00
N GLY A 437 -18.31 -12.05 -5.86
CA GLY A 437 -18.20 -13.15 -6.81
C GLY A 437 -19.26 -14.19 -6.48
N GLY A 438 -20.28 -14.33 -7.34
CA GLY A 438 -21.15 -15.49 -7.37
C GLY A 438 -20.39 -16.71 -7.91
N GLY A 439 -20.71 -17.87 -7.36
CA GLY A 439 -19.98 -19.13 -7.51
C GLY A 439 -19.84 -19.68 -8.93
N GLU A 440 -18.90 -20.61 -9.01
CA GLU A 440 -18.54 -21.42 -10.17
C GLU A 440 -19.72 -22.28 -10.63
N SER A 441 -20.26 -21.99 -11.83
CA SER A 441 -20.78 -22.96 -12.80
C SER A 441 -21.58 -22.24 -13.90
N GLU A 442 -20.93 -21.68 -14.94
CA GLU A 442 -21.62 -21.26 -16.19
C GLU A 442 -20.64 -20.89 -17.33
N GLU A 443 -19.57 -21.67 -17.53
CA GLU A 443 -18.66 -21.49 -18.67
C GLU A 443 -19.21 -22.20 -19.92
N ASN A 444 -19.92 -21.47 -20.78
CA ASN A 444 -20.00 -21.60 -22.26
C ASN A 444 -21.32 -21.04 -22.85
N GLY A 445 -21.74 -19.84 -22.43
CA GLY A 445 -22.82 -19.09 -23.07
C GLY A 445 -22.32 -17.88 -23.86
N PRO A 446 -23.00 -17.44 -24.94
CA PRO A 446 -22.63 -16.23 -25.67
C PRO A 446 -22.86 -14.99 -24.81
N SER A 447 -21.83 -14.14 -24.67
CA SER A 447 -21.97 -12.85 -23.99
C SER A 447 -22.74 -11.86 -24.85
N ARG A 448 -23.39 -10.90 -24.17
CA ARG A 448 -24.10 -9.77 -24.79
C ARG A 448 -23.19 -8.58 -25.08
N GLN A 449 -21.88 -8.66 -24.79
CA GLN A 449 -20.94 -7.57 -24.99
C GLN A 449 -20.27 -7.61 -26.37
N LYS A 450 -20.23 -6.45 -27.03
CA LYS A 450 -19.47 -6.21 -28.25
C LYS A 450 -18.36 -5.19 -27.96
N ILE A 451 -17.16 -5.48 -28.44
CA ILE A 451 -16.03 -4.57 -28.37
C ILE A 451 -15.82 -3.93 -29.75
N TYR A 452 -15.51 -2.63 -29.77
CA TYR A 452 -15.39 -1.80 -30.96
C TYR A 452 -14.04 -1.11 -31.00
N VAL A 453 -13.51 -0.91 -32.21
CA VAL A 453 -12.32 -0.11 -32.52
C VAL A 453 -12.76 1.17 -33.25
N ASP A 454 -12.44 2.32 -32.68
CA ASP A 454 -12.54 3.62 -33.34
C ASP A 454 -11.28 3.85 -34.17
N TRP A 455 -11.42 3.68 -35.47
CA TRP A 455 -10.34 3.81 -36.45
C TRP A 455 -9.79 5.23 -36.59
N THR A 456 -10.55 6.25 -36.20
CA THR A 456 -10.07 7.63 -36.24
C THR A 456 -9.12 7.92 -35.08
N LEU A 457 -9.21 7.16 -33.99
CA LEU A 457 -8.34 7.26 -32.82
C LEU A 457 -7.23 6.21 -32.83
N CYS A 458 -7.45 5.04 -33.42
CA CYS A 458 -6.48 3.95 -33.44
C CYS A 458 -5.18 4.37 -34.13
N ARG A 459 -4.04 4.04 -33.51
CA ARG A 459 -2.70 4.31 -34.03
C ARG A 459 -1.84 3.05 -34.23
N GLY A 460 -2.48 1.88 -34.34
CA GLY A 460 -1.78 0.62 -34.63
C GLY A 460 -0.84 0.13 -33.53
N HIS A 461 -1.16 0.39 -32.25
CA HIS A 461 -0.30 0.00 -31.12
C HIS A 461 -0.28 -1.50 -30.80
N GLY A 462 -1.17 -2.30 -31.39
CA GLY A 462 -1.18 -3.76 -31.29
C GLY A 462 -1.67 -4.38 -29.97
N LEU A 463 -1.63 -3.65 -28.84
CA LEU A 463 -1.93 -4.17 -27.49
C LEU A 463 -3.28 -4.87 -27.31
N CYS A 464 -4.27 -4.51 -28.13
CA CYS A 464 -5.57 -5.18 -28.10
C CYS A 464 -5.50 -6.64 -28.55
N ALA A 465 -4.65 -6.96 -29.53
CA ALA A 465 -4.39 -8.32 -29.98
C ALA A 465 -3.52 -9.09 -28.99
N ASP A 466 -2.61 -8.43 -28.26
CA ASP A 466 -1.84 -9.10 -27.20
C ASP A 466 -2.71 -9.47 -25.99
N ILE A 467 -3.65 -8.59 -25.63
CA ILE A 467 -4.51 -8.76 -24.45
C ILE A 467 -5.71 -9.67 -24.74
N LEU A 468 -6.22 -9.63 -25.97
CA LEU A 468 -7.41 -10.35 -26.40
C LEU A 468 -7.19 -10.99 -27.79
N PRO A 469 -6.19 -11.89 -27.93
CA PRO A 469 -5.82 -12.53 -29.20
C PRO A 469 -6.95 -13.37 -29.81
N GLU A 470 -7.85 -13.86 -28.96
CA GLU A 470 -9.06 -14.58 -29.38
C GLU A 470 -10.08 -13.69 -30.13
N VAL A 471 -9.95 -12.37 -30.06
CA VAL A 471 -10.89 -11.40 -30.66
C VAL A 471 -10.21 -10.48 -31.68
N PHE A 472 -8.97 -10.06 -31.43
CA PHE A 472 -8.23 -9.17 -32.31
C PHE A 472 -7.00 -9.85 -32.88
N GLN A 473 -6.86 -9.79 -34.20
CA GLN A 473 -5.61 -10.10 -34.91
C GLN A 473 -5.09 -8.82 -35.55
N LEU A 474 -3.78 -8.66 -35.69
CA LEU A 474 -3.21 -7.49 -36.36
C LEU A 474 -2.94 -7.79 -37.83
N GLY A 475 -3.28 -6.84 -38.69
CA GLY A 475 -2.88 -6.84 -40.09
C GLY A 475 -1.39 -6.52 -40.25
N ALA A 476 -0.90 -6.68 -41.48
CA ALA A 476 0.49 -6.33 -41.83
C ALA A 476 0.82 -4.83 -41.63
N ASP A 477 -0.22 -3.98 -41.54
CA ASP A 477 -0.16 -2.55 -41.25
C ASP A 477 -0.14 -2.23 -39.74
N GLY A 478 -0.21 -3.24 -38.86
CA GLY A 478 -0.18 -3.09 -37.40
C GLY A 478 -1.54 -2.72 -36.79
N PHE A 479 -2.61 -2.66 -37.57
CA PHE A 479 -3.96 -2.36 -37.07
C PHE A 479 -4.80 -3.63 -36.87
N PRO A 480 -5.79 -3.62 -35.95
CA PRO A 480 -6.64 -4.80 -35.73
C PRO A 480 -7.48 -5.12 -36.96
N THR A 481 -7.55 -6.35 -37.42
CA THR A 481 -8.27 -6.73 -38.66
C THR A 481 -9.79 -6.60 -38.59
N VAL A 482 -10.35 -6.38 -37.40
CA VAL A 482 -11.79 -6.26 -37.17
C VAL A 482 -12.14 -4.94 -36.47
N ALA A 483 -13.17 -4.27 -36.96
CA ALA A 483 -13.68 -3.01 -36.39
C ALA A 483 -14.56 -3.21 -35.15
N GLN A 484 -15.19 -4.38 -35.05
CA GLN A 484 -16.02 -4.78 -33.91
C GLN A 484 -16.06 -6.29 -33.82
N ALA A 485 -16.23 -6.83 -32.62
CA ALA A 485 -16.36 -8.26 -32.42
C ALA A 485 -17.17 -8.57 -31.16
N GLN A 486 -17.79 -9.75 -31.13
CA GLN A 486 -18.47 -10.25 -29.95
C GLN A 486 -17.44 -10.77 -28.96
N VAL A 487 -17.53 -10.34 -27.71
CA VAL A 487 -16.60 -10.75 -26.65
C VAL A 487 -17.11 -12.07 -26.07
N PRO A 488 -16.35 -13.16 -25.99
CA PRO A 488 -16.79 -14.36 -25.27
C PRO A 488 -16.98 -14.09 -23.77
N ARG A 489 -17.94 -14.74 -23.10
CA ARG A 489 -18.20 -14.56 -21.64
C ARG A 489 -16.93 -14.73 -20.79
N TYR A 490 -16.15 -15.77 -21.06
CA TYR A 490 -14.88 -16.02 -20.38
C TYR A 490 -13.81 -14.92 -20.62
N ALA A 491 -13.98 -14.12 -21.67
CA ALA A 491 -13.03 -13.11 -22.12
C ALA A 491 -13.47 -11.67 -21.77
N GLU A 492 -14.63 -11.47 -21.11
CA GLU A 492 -15.15 -10.15 -20.74
C GLU A 492 -14.15 -9.34 -19.89
N ALA A 493 -13.49 -10.00 -18.93
CA ALA A 493 -12.47 -9.38 -18.10
C ALA A 493 -11.23 -8.95 -18.90
N LYS A 494 -10.86 -9.72 -19.94
CA LYS A 494 -9.76 -9.38 -20.85
C LYS A 494 -10.16 -8.27 -21.81
N ALA A 495 -11.40 -8.24 -22.30
CA ALA A 495 -11.90 -7.17 -23.15
C ALA A 495 -11.94 -5.83 -22.41
N LEU A 496 -12.42 -5.81 -21.17
CA LEU A 496 -12.35 -4.63 -20.30
C LEU A 496 -10.90 -4.18 -20.06
N ARG A 497 -9.98 -5.13 -19.92
CA ARG A 497 -8.54 -4.84 -19.82
C ARG A 497 -8.00 -4.24 -21.12
N ALA A 498 -8.37 -4.76 -22.29
CA ALA A 498 -7.97 -4.24 -23.59
C ALA A 498 -8.46 -2.80 -23.79
N VAL A 499 -9.72 -2.51 -23.44
CA VAL A 499 -10.28 -1.14 -23.44
C VAL A 499 -9.45 -0.20 -22.56
N ARG A 500 -9.20 -0.56 -21.30
CA ARG A 500 -8.45 0.27 -20.35
C ARG A 500 -6.98 0.46 -20.73
N ARG A 501 -6.40 -0.50 -21.46
CA ARG A 501 -4.98 -0.51 -21.85
C ARG A 501 -4.73 0.08 -23.23
N CYS A 502 -5.78 0.39 -24.01
CA CYS A 502 -5.63 1.03 -25.31
C CYS A 502 -5.02 2.44 -25.15
N PRO A 503 -3.77 2.69 -25.58
CA PRO A 503 -3.10 3.98 -25.34
C PRO A 503 -3.77 5.14 -26.07
N ALA A 504 -4.39 4.84 -27.21
CA ALA A 504 -5.11 5.81 -28.03
C ALA A 504 -6.59 5.96 -27.66
N LEU A 505 -7.07 5.22 -26.63
CA LEU A 505 -8.47 5.18 -26.22
C LEU A 505 -9.44 4.81 -27.37
N ALA A 506 -8.92 4.05 -28.34
CA ALA A 506 -9.65 3.64 -29.53
C ALA A 506 -10.57 2.44 -29.31
N LEU A 507 -10.60 1.85 -28.10
CA LEU A 507 -11.42 0.69 -27.80
C LEU A 507 -12.59 1.04 -26.88
N ARG A 508 -13.77 0.48 -27.14
CA ARG A 508 -14.96 0.60 -26.28
C ARG A 508 -15.79 -0.68 -26.29
N ILE A 509 -16.54 -0.93 -25.21
CA ILE A 509 -17.48 -2.05 -25.11
C ILE A 509 -18.90 -1.49 -25.01
N GLU A 510 -19.84 -2.10 -25.75
CA GLU A 510 -21.27 -1.83 -25.67
C GLU A 510 -22.04 -3.15 -25.41
N GLU A 511 -23.15 -3.08 -24.67
CA GLU A 511 -24.05 -4.21 -24.43
C GLU A 511 -25.20 -4.23 -25.44
N ASP A 512 -25.46 -5.39 -26.05
CA ASP A 512 -26.53 -5.56 -27.03
C ASP A 512 -27.90 -5.59 -26.34
N THR A 513 -28.62 -4.46 -26.40
CA THR A 513 -29.93 -4.26 -25.73
C THR A 513 -31.12 -4.87 -26.48
N ARG A 514 -30.91 -5.56 -27.61
CA ARG A 514 -32.00 -6.09 -28.47
C ARG A 514 -32.64 -7.41 -28.00
N ALA A 515 -32.24 -7.95 -26.85
CA ALA A 515 -32.81 -9.19 -26.30
C ALA A 515 -33.99 -9.01 -25.32
N GLN A 516 -34.49 -7.78 -25.12
CA GLN A 516 -35.72 -7.53 -24.34
C GLN A 516 -36.92 -7.37 -25.30
N GLY A 517 -37.60 -8.48 -25.59
CA GLY A 517 -38.92 -8.44 -26.21
C GLY A 517 -39.99 -8.09 -25.17
N GLY A 518 -40.70 -6.96 -25.35
CA GLY A 518 -41.84 -6.60 -24.50
C GLY A 518 -42.46 -5.22 -24.76
N ALA A 519 -43.33 -5.14 -25.78
CA ALA A 519 -44.41 -4.17 -26.04
C ALA A 519 -44.09 -2.68 -26.41
N PRO A 520 -44.89 -2.07 -27.33
CA PRO A 520 -44.56 -0.79 -27.97
C PRO A 520 -44.89 0.42 -27.06
N SER A 521 -43.92 1.32 -26.89
CA SER A 521 -44.15 2.61 -26.23
C SER A 521 -45.01 3.51 -27.11
N ARG A 522 -46.15 3.93 -26.56
CA ARG A 522 -47.05 4.93 -27.15
C ARG A 522 -46.31 6.22 -27.50
N ASN A 523 -46.60 6.73 -28.70
CA ASN A 523 -46.16 8.01 -29.23
C ASN A 523 -46.36 9.17 -28.24
N LEU A 524 -45.33 10.01 -28.08
CA LEU A 524 -45.47 11.40 -27.68
C LEU A 524 -44.99 12.30 -28.83
N PRO A 525 -45.69 13.41 -29.12
CA PRO A 525 -45.56 14.13 -30.38
C PRO A 525 -44.30 15.00 -30.47
N VAL A 526 -43.80 15.10 -31.69
CA VAL A 526 -42.69 15.96 -32.13
C VAL A 526 -43.10 17.42 -31.99
N LEU A 527 -42.36 18.21 -31.21
CA LEU A 527 -42.38 19.67 -31.28
C LEU A 527 -41.36 20.12 -32.33
N SER A 528 -41.88 20.65 -33.44
CA SER A 528 -41.11 21.25 -34.53
C SER A 528 -40.50 22.59 -34.10
N GLN A 529 -39.29 22.86 -34.59
CA GLN A 529 -38.67 24.18 -34.49
C GLN A 529 -39.42 25.21 -35.34
N GLY A 530 -39.67 26.38 -34.76
CA GLY A 530 -40.18 27.54 -35.48
C GLY A 530 -39.70 28.84 -34.84
N ARG A 531 -38.74 29.50 -35.50
CA ARG A 531 -38.29 30.88 -35.22
C ARG A 531 -39.46 31.86 -35.28
N GLY A 532 -39.42 32.92 -34.47
CA GLY A 532 -39.98 34.22 -34.89
C GLY A 532 -40.63 35.10 -33.82
N ARG A 533 -39.84 36.07 -33.34
CA ARG A 533 -40.16 37.53 -33.26
C ARG A 533 -41.51 38.01 -32.68
N ARG A 534 -41.33 38.92 -31.69
CA ARG A 534 -41.88 40.29 -31.52
C ARG A 534 -43.05 40.55 -30.55
N ALA A 535 -42.88 41.70 -29.87
CA ALA A 535 -43.85 42.65 -29.30
C ALA A 535 -44.54 42.23 -27.99
N LEU A 536 -44.20 42.82 -26.83
CA LEU A 536 -44.57 44.16 -26.28
C LEU A 536 -45.95 44.20 -25.60
N GLY A 537 -45.96 44.65 -24.34
CA GLY A 537 -47.10 45.27 -23.63
C GLY A 537 -48.02 44.26 -22.94
N ARG A 538 -48.41 44.43 -21.66
CA ARG A 538 -48.56 45.64 -20.83
C ARG A 538 -47.99 45.46 -19.43
#